data_AF-X1QQJ3-F1
#
_entry.id   AF-X1QQJ3-F1
#
_cell.length_a   1.000
_cell.length_b   1.000
_cell.length_c   1.000
_cell.angle_alpha   90.00
_cell.angle_beta   90.00
_cell.angle_gamma   90.00
#
_symmetry.space_group_name_H-M   'P 1'
#
loop_
_entity.id
_entity.type
_entity.pdbx_description
1 polymer ?
#
loop_
_entity_poly.entity_id
_entity_poly.type
_entity_poly.pdbx_seq_one_letter_code
_entity_poly.pdbx_strand_id
1 'polypeptide(L)'
;RPPILIIYGIMTEESIGKLFAAGILPGLLLTTLFAIAIYILCRWKPSLGPAGAKATWKEKIKSLSGVIEMLLLFVLVMGGLFVGWFTPTEAGAAGAAGALVIALARRRLSWRGFLDALADTTRITAMVFLIVTGATIFGHFMSVTRVPFELAEWVGGLAMPPFVIMGFIIFGYLIGGCFMDSLALIT
;
A
#
# COMPACT_ATOMS: atom_id res chain seq x y z
N ARG A 1 -2.29 -0.23 -0.55
CA ARG A 1 -1.76 1.15 -0.35
C ARG A 1 -0.45 1.03 0.44
N PRO A 2 0.70 1.50 -0.09
CA PRO A 2 2.01 1.27 0.52
C PRO A 2 2.24 1.79 1.97
N PRO A 3 1.55 2.82 2.49
CA PRO A 3 1.77 3.27 3.88
C PRO A 3 1.40 2.22 4.94
N ILE A 4 0.45 1.36 4.62
CA ILE A 4 -0.11 0.35 5.53
C ILE A 4 0.94 -0.72 5.86
N LEU A 5 1.73 -1.11 4.86
CA LEU A 5 2.81 -2.09 5.02
C LEU A 5 3.95 -1.56 5.89
N ILE A 6 4.21 -0.24 5.84
CA ILE A 6 5.24 0.40 6.65
C ILE A 6 4.79 0.46 8.11
N ILE A 7 3.56 0.89 8.39
CA ILE A 7 3.00 0.96 9.75
C ILE A 7 2.91 -0.45 10.35
N TYR A 8 2.42 -1.43 9.59
CA TYR A 8 2.40 -2.83 10.02
C TYR A 8 3.80 -3.36 10.34
N GLY A 9 4.79 -3.13 9.47
CA GLY A 9 6.17 -3.55 9.72
C GLY A 9 6.81 -2.91 10.95
N ILE A 10 6.46 -1.66 11.26
CA ILE A 10 6.89 -0.99 12.50
C ILE A 10 6.24 -1.65 13.72
N MET A 11 4.94 -1.98 13.65
CA MET A 11 4.21 -2.60 14.77
C MET A 11 4.62 -4.04 15.04
N THR A 12 4.96 -4.81 14.00
CA THR A 12 5.37 -6.21 14.12
C THR A 12 6.88 -6.39 14.21
N GLU A 13 7.66 -5.29 14.27
CA GLU A 13 9.14 -5.29 14.21
C GLU A 13 9.71 -6.07 13.02
N GLU A 14 8.92 -6.23 11.96
CA GLU A 14 9.33 -7.00 10.79
C GLU A 14 10.13 -6.11 9.83
N SER A 15 11.07 -6.74 9.12
CA SER A 15 11.86 -6.02 8.13
C SER A 15 10.94 -5.51 7.02
N ILE A 16 10.82 -4.18 6.93
CA ILE A 16 10.03 -3.51 5.88
C ILE A 16 10.50 -3.97 4.49
N GLY A 17 11.79 -4.25 4.30
CA GLY A 17 12.31 -4.84 3.06
C GLY A 17 11.70 -6.20 2.70
N LYS A 18 11.48 -7.08 3.69
CA LYS A 18 10.80 -8.38 3.48
C LYS A 18 9.31 -8.21 3.17
N LEU A 19 8.63 -7.29 3.85
CA LEU A 19 7.22 -6.96 3.58
C LEU A 19 7.02 -6.40 2.16
N PHE A 20 7.93 -5.52 1.71
CA PHE A 20 7.91 -5.02 0.34
C PHE A 20 8.25 -6.12 -0.69
N ALA A 21 9.19 -7.02 -0.40
CA ALA A 21 9.48 -8.18 -1.24
C ALA A 21 8.26 -9.11 -1.37
N ALA A 22 7.58 -9.38 -0.25
CA ALA A 22 6.35 -10.16 -0.22
C ALA A 22 5.22 -9.50 -1.03
N GLY A 23 5.24 -8.17 -1.19
CA GLY A 23 4.32 -7.41 -2.02
C GLY A 23 4.56 -7.53 -3.53
N ILE A 24 5.74 -7.97 -3.98
CA ILE A 24 6.06 -8.12 -5.41
C ILE A 24 5.19 -9.21 -6.04
N LEU A 25 5.07 -10.36 -5.41
CA LEU A 25 4.29 -11.49 -5.90
C LEU A 25 2.79 -11.14 -6.10
N PRO A 26 2.06 -10.60 -5.10
CA PRO A 26 0.68 -10.18 -5.30
C PRO A 26 0.58 -9.01 -6.28
N GLY A 27 1.55 -8.09 -6.32
CA GLY A 27 1.57 -7.00 -7.29
C GLY A 27 1.65 -7.51 -8.74
N LEU A 28 2.51 -8.49 -8.99
CA LEU A 28 2.67 -9.12 -10.31
C LEU A 28 1.42 -9.92 -10.71
N LEU A 29 0.84 -10.64 -9.74
CA LEU A 29 -0.40 -11.38 -9.92
C LEU A 29 -1.56 -10.44 -10.26
N LEU A 30 -1.72 -9.33 -9.52
CA LEU A 30 -2.77 -8.33 -9.77
C LEU A 30 -2.58 -7.65 -11.14
N THR A 31 -1.34 -7.30 -11.48
CA THR A 31 -1.01 -6.70 -12.79
C THR A 31 -1.39 -7.63 -13.92
N THR A 32 -1.09 -8.93 -13.78
CA THR A 32 -1.44 -9.95 -14.76
C THR A 32 -2.95 -10.14 -14.84
N LEU A 33 -3.65 -10.20 -13.70
CA LEU A 33 -5.10 -10.30 -13.65
C LEU A 33 -5.77 -9.11 -14.33
N PHE A 34 -5.31 -7.88 -14.07
CA PHE A 34 -5.86 -6.70 -14.72
C PHE A 34 -5.57 -6.67 -16.21
N ALA A 35 -4.36 -7.05 -16.65
CA ALA A 35 -4.05 -7.14 -18.07
C ALA A 35 -4.97 -8.14 -18.78
N ILE A 36 -5.22 -9.30 -18.16
CA ILE A 36 -6.16 -10.31 -18.67
C ILE A 36 -7.59 -9.77 -18.66
N ALA A 37 -8.03 -9.15 -17.57
CA ALA A 37 -9.37 -8.59 -17.45
C ALA A 37 -9.62 -7.51 -18.51
N ILE A 38 -8.68 -6.58 -18.71
CA ILE A 38 -8.75 -5.56 -19.75
C ILE A 38 -8.78 -6.20 -21.14
N TYR A 39 -7.95 -7.21 -21.39
CA TYR A 39 -7.95 -7.93 -22.67
C TYR A 39 -9.29 -8.60 -22.97
N ILE A 40 -9.87 -9.31 -21.99
CA ILE A 40 -11.19 -9.95 -22.11
C ILE A 40 -12.28 -8.89 -22.33
N LEU A 41 -12.26 -7.81 -21.54
CA LEU A 41 -13.27 -6.75 -21.60
C LEU A 41 -13.25 -6.02 -22.95
N CYS A 42 -12.06 -5.70 -23.48
CA CYS A 42 -11.88 -5.10 -24.80
C CYS A 42 -12.30 -6.05 -25.92
N ARG A 43 -12.22 -7.38 -25.72
CA ARG A 43 -12.68 -8.35 -26.71
C ARG A 43 -14.21 -8.57 -26.68
N TRP A 44 -14.84 -8.49 -25.51
CA TRP A 44 -16.29 -8.60 -25.35
C TRP A 44 -17.05 -7.30 -25.66
N LYS A 45 -16.47 -6.13 -25.36
CA LYS A 45 -17.04 -4.81 -25.70
C LYS A 45 -15.99 -3.95 -26.41
N PRO A 46 -15.88 -4.09 -27.75
CA PRO A 46 -14.95 -3.29 -28.57
C PRO A 46 -15.16 -1.77 -28.47
N SER A 47 -16.31 -1.32 -27.97
CA SER A 47 -16.61 0.10 -27.74
C SER A 47 -15.83 0.73 -26.58
N LEU A 48 -15.29 -0.08 -25.66
CA LEU A 48 -14.48 0.39 -24.51
C LEU A 48 -13.00 0.62 -24.88
N GLY A 49 -12.55 0.05 -26.00
CA GLY A 49 -11.21 0.20 -26.53
C GLY A 49 -11.25 0.21 -28.06
N PRO A 50 -11.77 1.29 -28.69
CA PRO A 50 -11.73 1.41 -30.14
C PRO A 50 -10.27 1.30 -30.61
N ALA A 51 -10.04 0.56 -31.69
CA ALA A 51 -8.71 0.36 -32.22
C ALA A 51 -8.09 1.71 -32.60
N GLY A 52 -7.23 2.25 -31.72
CA GLY A 52 -6.44 3.42 -32.01
C GLY A 52 -5.52 3.17 -33.22
N ALA A 53 -5.14 4.23 -33.92
CA ALA A 53 -4.20 4.16 -35.03
C ALA A 53 -2.97 3.32 -34.66
N LYS A 54 -2.46 2.50 -35.59
CA LYS A 54 -1.33 1.59 -35.36
C LYS A 54 -0.14 2.38 -34.81
N ALA A 55 0.09 2.30 -33.51
CA ALA A 55 1.22 2.95 -32.87
C ALA A 55 2.51 2.31 -33.38
N THR A 56 3.37 3.12 -33.97
CA THR A 56 4.67 2.71 -34.48
C THR A 56 5.55 2.22 -33.33
N TRP A 57 6.45 1.27 -33.54
CA TRP A 57 7.37 0.79 -32.49
C TRP A 57 8.13 1.94 -31.78
N LYS A 58 8.44 3.02 -32.51
CA LYS A 58 9.02 4.25 -31.95
C LYS A 58 8.08 5.01 -31.01
N GLU A 59 6.76 5.04 -31.28
CA GLU A 59 5.77 5.69 -30.41
C GLU A 59 5.51 4.86 -29.16
N LYS A 60 5.52 3.52 -29.27
CA LYS A 60 5.48 2.61 -28.12
C LYS A 60 6.67 2.86 -27.19
N ILE A 61 7.88 2.88 -27.74
CA ILE A 61 9.12 3.14 -26.95
C ILE A 61 9.12 4.57 -26.37
N LYS A 62 8.64 5.57 -27.11
CA LYS A 62 8.52 6.95 -26.59
C LYS A 62 7.50 7.05 -25.46
N SER A 63 6.41 6.28 -25.50
CA SER A 63 5.43 6.23 -24.40
C SER A 63 6.01 5.58 -23.13
N LEU A 64 6.96 4.65 -23.29
CA LEU A 64 7.70 4.04 -22.18
C LEU A 64 8.64 5.01 -21.47
N SER A 65 8.97 6.17 -22.04
CA SER A 65 9.87 7.13 -21.38
C SER A 65 9.31 7.65 -20.05
N GLY A 66 7.98 7.70 -19.90
CA GLY A 66 7.31 7.99 -18.63
C GLY A 66 7.44 6.87 -17.58
N VAL A 67 7.55 5.63 -18.05
CA VAL A 67 7.66 4.44 -17.19
C VAL A 67 9.11 4.27 -16.69
N ILE A 68 10.09 4.64 -17.51
CA ILE A 68 11.52 4.53 -17.16
C ILE A 68 11.85 5.30 -15.88
N GLU A 69 11.30 6.50 -15.68
CA GLU A 69 11.55 7.30 -14.47
C GLU A 69 10.97 6.68 -13.21
N MET A 70 9.76 6.11 -13.33
CA MET A 70 9.13 5.41 -12.23
C MET A 70 9.91 4.14 -11.88
N LEU A 71 10.39 3.40 -12.89
CA LEU A 71 11.27 2.25 -12.71
C LEU A 71 12.60 2.64 -12.08
N LEU A 72 13.20 3.76 -12.48
CA LEU A 72 14.48 4.23 -11.93
C LEU A 72 14.33 4.59 -10.46
N LEU A 73 13.24 5.28 -10.08
CA LEU A 73 12.92 5.53 -8.67
C LEU A 73 12.67 4.23 -7.89
N PHE A 74 11.92 3.30 -8.47
CA PHE A 74 11.64 2.02 -7.84
C PHE A 74 12.93 1.25 -7.56
N VAL A 75 13.83 1.15 -8.54
CA VAL A 75 15.13 0.48 -8.39
C VAL A 75 16.02 1.20 -7.38
N LEU A 76 16.01 2.54 -7.37
CA LEU A 76 16.80 3.32 -6.41
C LEU A 76 16.33 3.07 -4.97
N VAL A 77 15.02 3.13 -4.73
CA VAL A 77 14.44 2.96 -3.39
C VAL A 77 14.50 1.50 -2.95
N MET A 78 14.02 0.56 -3.77
CA MET A 78 13.98 -0.86 -3.43
C MET A 78 15.37 -1.48 -3.42
N GLY A 79 16.22 -1.13 -4.40
CA GLY A 79 17.61 -1.59 -4.44
C GLY A 79 18.40 -1.11 -3.23
N GLY A 80 18.25 0.17 -2.86
CA GLY A 80 18.88 0.72 -1.65
C GLY A 80 18.37 0.06 -0.36
N LEU A 81 17.09 -0.30 -0.31
CA LEU A 81 16.48 -1.01 0.83
C LEU A 81 16.98 -2.47 0.95
N PHE A 82 17.11 -3.19 -0.17
CA PHE A 82 17.56 -4.60 -0.17
C PHE A 82 19.04 -4.75 0.09
N VAL A 83 19.86 -3.81 -0.40
CA VAL A 83 21.31 -3.79 -0.17
C VAL A 83 21.65 -3.29 1.24
N GLY A 84 20.66 -2.73 1.97
CA GLY A 84 20.84 -2.20 3.32
C GLY A 84 21.54 -0.84 3.36
N TRP A 85 21.57 -0.12 2.24
CA TRP A 85 22.11 1.25 2.17
C TRP A 85 21.20 2.26 2.85
N PHE A 86 19.89 1.99 2.88
CA PHE A 86 18.91 2.89 3.47
C PHE A 86 17.99 2.15 4.44
N THR A 87 17.70 2.80 5.56
CA THR A 87 16.53 2.48 6.36
C THR A 87 15.26 2.83 5.60
N PRO A 88 14.08 2.29 5.96
CA PRO A 88 12.82 2.59 5.30
C PRO A 88 12.50 4.09 5.26
N THR A 89 12.86 4.81 6.32
CA THR A 89 12.70 6.27 6.43
C THR A 89 13.61 7.01 5.45
N GLU A 90 14.87 6.61 5.36
CA GLU A 90 15.84 7.17 4.41
C GLU A 90 15.49 6.82 2.96
N ALA A 91 14.97 5.62 2.71
CA ALA A 91 14.52 5.18 1.41
C ALA A 91 13.33 6.04 0.92
N GLY A 92 12.42 6.41 1.83
CA GLY A 92 11.36 7.38 1.55
C GLY A 92 11.89 8.77 1.20
N ALA A 93 12.88 9.27 1.95
CA ALA A 93 13.52 10.55 1.67
C ALA A 93 14.25 10.56 0.32
N ALA A 94 14.99 9.49 0.00
CA ALA A 94 15.68 9.30 -1.27
C ALA A 94 14.68 9.22 -2.45
N GLY A 95 13.55 8.53 -2.25
CA GLY A 95 12.46 8.47 -3.22
C GLY A 95 11.82 9.84 -3.49
N ALA A 96 11.56 10.63 -2.44
CA ALA A 96 11.02 11.99 -2.56
C ALA A 96 12.01 12.94 -3.24
N ALA A 97 13.29 12.88 -2.86
CA ALA A 97 14.35 13.68 -3.49
C ALA A 97 14.52 13.30 -4.97
N GLY A 98 14.54 12.01 -5.30
CA GLY A 98 14.60 11.54 -6.68
C GLY A 98 13.39 11.99 -7.50
N ALA A 99 12.19 11.91 -6.93
CA ALA A 99 10.96 12.36 -7.59
C ALA A 99 11.00 13.88 -7.86
N LEU A 100 11.53 14.67 -6.93
CA LEU A 100 11.72 16.10 -7.11
C LEU A 100 12.71 16.40 -8.25
N VAL A 101 13.85 15.70 -8.29
CA VAL A 101 14.85 15.83 -9.36
C VAL A 101 14.26 15.49 -10.73
N ILE A 102 13.47 14.41 -10.82
CA ILE A 102 12.80 14.02 -12.06
C ILE A 102 11.75 15.07 -12.48
N ALA A 103 10.97 15.58 -11.54
CA ALA A 103 9.97 16.62 -11.80
C ALA A 103 10.61 17.92 -12.31
N LEU A 104 11.74 18.31 -11.74
CA LEU A 104 12.56 19.44 -12.18
C LEU A 104 13.18 19.20 -13.57
N ALA A 105 13.75 18.01 -13.81
CA ALA A 105 14.32 17.63 -15.10
C ALA A 105 13.27 17.66 -16.22
N ARG A 106 12.01 17.31 -15.93
CA ARG A 106 10.89 17.41 -16.87
C ARG A 106 10.38 18.82 -17.10
N ARG A 107 10.82 19.81 -16.31
CA ARG A 107 10.32 21.20 -16.33
C ARG A 107 8.79 21.31 -16.22
N ARG A 108 8.15 20.33 -15.59
CA ARG A 108 6.69 20.29 -15.38
C ARG A 108 6.28 20.73 -13.98
N LEU A 109 7.25 21.01 -13.11
CA LEU A 109 6.98 21.42 -11.74
C LEU A 109 6.64 22.92 -11.69
N SER A 110 5.42 23.22 -11.28
CA SER A 110 5.02 24.58 -10.92
C SER A 110 5.14 24.76 -9.40
N TRP A 111 5.46 25.97 -8.93
CA TRP A 111 5.55 26.26 -7.50
C TRP A 111 4.22 25.97 -6.76
N ARG A 112 3.09 26.25 -7.41
CA ARG A 112 1.76 25.90 -6.91
C ARG A 112 1.58 24.38 -6.79
N GLY A 113 1.90 23.63 -7.84
CA GLY A 113 1.79 22.16 -7.79
C GLY A 113 2.72 21.49 -6.76
N PHE A 114 3.87 22.10 -6.47
CA PHE A 114 4.74 21.63 -5.38
C PHE A 114 4.11 21.86 -4.00
N LEU A 115 3.55 23.05 -3.76
CA LEU A 115 2.84 23.35 -2.51
C LEU A 115 1.57 22.50 -2.35
N ASP A 116 0.81 22.29 -3.42
CA ASP A 116 -0.38 21.44 -3.42
C ASP A 116 -0.01 20.00 -3.05
N ALA A 117 1.06 19.45 -3.65
CA ALA A 117 1.55 18.11 -3.32
C ALA A 117 2.00 17.97 -1.85
N LEU A 118 2.67 18.99 -1.31
CA LEU A 118 3.05 19.02 0.11
C LEU A 118 1.82 19.10 1.03
N ALA A 119 0.84 19.93 0.69
CA ALA A 119 -0.40 20.08 1.45
C ALA A 119 -1.21 18.77 1.45
N ASP A 120 -1.37 18.13 0.30
CA ASP A 120 -2.06 16.84 0.17
C ASP A 120 -1.34 15.74 0.96
N THR A 121 -0.02 15.67 0.83
CA THR A 121 0.79 14.69 1.58
C THR A 121 0.67 14.90 3.09
N THR A 122 0.71 16.16 3.54
CA THR A 122 0.57 16.52 4.95
C THR A 122 -0.82 16.18 5.47
N ARG A 123 -1.87 16.45 4.68
CA ARG A 123 -3.26 16.14 5.04
C ARG A 123 -3.47 14.64 5.20
N ILE A 124 -3.00 13.83 4.25
CA ILE A 124 -3.10 12.36 4.32
C ILE A 124 -2.35 11.86 5.56
N THR A 125 -1.13 12.35 5.77
CA THR A 125 -0.30 12.00 6.93
C THR A 125 -1.00 12.35 8.24
N ALA A 126 -1.55 13.57 8.37
CA ALA A 126 -2.27 14.01 9.56
C ALA A 126 -3.52 13.17 9.85
N MET A 127 -4.29 12.80 8.82
CA MET A 127 -5.45 11.90 8.99
C MET A 127 -5.01 10.53 9.51
N VAL A 128 -3.94 9.96 8.95
CA VAL A 128 -3.38 8.67 9.40
C VAL A 128 -2.88 8.76 10.85
N PHE A 129 -2.10 9.79 11.21
CA PHE A 129 -1.63 9.97 12.59
C PHE A 129 -2.78 10.14 13.58
N LEU A 130 -3.84 10.84 13.23
CA LEU A 130 -5.01 11.01 14.09
C LEU A 130 -5.71 9.67 14.34
N ILE A 131 -5.89 8.86 13.30
CA ILE A 131 -6.47 7.50 13.42
C ILE A 131 -5.59 6.61 14.29
N VAL A 132 -4.28 6.58 14.03
CA VAL A 132 -3.32 5.76 14.79
C VAL A 132 -3.29 6.18 16.26
N THR A 133 -3.25 7.48 16.55
CA THR A 133 -3.29 7.96 17.94
C THR A 133 -4.59 7.56 18.64
N GLY A 134 -5.74 7.70 17.97
CA GLY A 134 -7.03 7.26 18.51
C GLY A 134 -7.08 5.76 18.78
N ALA A 135 -6.59 4.95 17.83
CA ALA A 135 -6.48 3.50 17.97
C ALA A 135 -5.55 3.11 19.12
N THR A 136 -4.39 3.73 19.27
CA THR A 136 -3.44 3.46 20.35
C THR A 136 -4.04 3.78 21.72
N ILE A 137 -4.73 4.92 21.87
CA ILE A 137 -5.39 5.29 23.12
C ILE A 137 -6.49 4.27 23.45
N PHE A 138 -7.30 3.90 22.47
CA PHE A 138 -8.34 2.89 22.64
C PHE A 138 -7.78 1.51 22.97
N GLY A 139 -6.72 1.07 22.29
CA GLY A 139 -6.03 -0.19 22.56
C GLY A 139 -5.43 -0.23 23.97
N HIS A 140 -4.90 0.88 24.46
CA HIS A 140 -4.43 0.99 25.84
C HIS A 140 -5.59 0.89 26.84
N PHE A 141 -6.71 1.57 26.58
CA PHE A 141 -7.94 1.45 27.38
C PHE A 141 -8.46 0.01 27.43
N MET A 142 -8.52 -0.68 26.29
CA MET A 142 -8.92 -2.09 26.20
C MET A 142 -7.95 -3.02 26.97
N SER A 143 -6.66 -2.72 26.94
CA SER A 143 -5.64 -3.47 27.67
C SER A 143 -5.78 -3.31 29.19
N VAL A 144 -6.05 -2.09 29.65
CA VAL A 144 -6.26 -1.79 31.08
C VAL A 144 -7.55 -2.43 31.59
N THR A 145 -8.62 -2.37 30.80
CA THR A 145 -9.93 -2.95 31.15
C THR A 145 -9.97 -4.47 31.01
N ARG A 146 -8.93 -5.10 30.43
CA ARG A 146 -8.81 -6.56 30.20
C ARG A 146 -9.98 -7.19 29.42
N VAL A 147 -10.82 -6.38 28.77
CA VAL A 147 -11.95 -6.86 27.97
C VAL A 147 -11.53 -7.89 26.90
N PRO A 148 -10.42 -7.70 26.15
CA PRO A 148 -9.98 -8.72 25.19
C PRO A 148 -9.58 -10.03 25.84
N PHE A 149 -9.03 -9.98 27.06
CA PHE A 149 -8.55 -11.15 27.79
C PHE A 149 -9.73 -11.96 28.37
N GLU A 150 -10.71 -11.30 28.96
CA GLU A 150 -11.94 -11.95 29.45
C GLU A 150 -12.74 -12.59 28.30
N LEU A 151 -12.82 -11.92 27.14
CA LEU A 151 -13.43 -12.50 25.93
C LEU A 151 -12.66 -13.72 25.44
N ALA A 152 -11.33 -13.69 25.46
CA ALA A 152 -10.50 -14.82 25.07
C ALA A 152 -10.64 -16.02 26.00
N GLU A 153 -10.71 -15.80 27.32
CA GLU A 153 -10.99 -16.85 28.30
C GLU A 153 -12.40 -17.41 28.14
N TRP A 154 -13.40 -16.56 27.90
CA TRP A 154 -14.76 -17.00 27.65
C TRP A 154 -14.82 -17.90 26.41
N VAL A 155 -14.25 -17.47 25.29
CA VAL A 155 -14.19 -18.25 24.05
C VAL A 155 -13.37 -19.53 24.23
N GLY A 156 -12.26 -19.49 24.99
CA GLY A 156 -11.45 -20.65 25.32
C GLY A 156 -12.15 -21.67 26.23
N GLY A 157 -13.12 -21.22 27.02
CA GLY A 157 -13.99 -22.06 27.84
C GLY A 157 -15.10 -22.76 27.05
N LEU A 158 -15.40 -22.32 25.82
CA LEU A 158 -16.25 -23.09 24.92
C LEU A 158 -15.47 -24.31 24.41
N ALA A 159 -16.01 -25.51 24.63
CA ALA A 159 -15.48 -26.77 24.07
C ALA A 159 -15.72 -26.87 22.55
N MET A 160 -15.34 -25.83 21.79
CA MET A 160 -15.45 -25.77 20.35
C MET A 160 -14.12 -26.15 19.67
N PRO A 161 -14.16 -26.80 18.50
CA PRO A 161 -12.96 -27.05 17.72
C PRO A 161 -12.25 -25.73 17.35
N PRO A 162 -10.91 -25.65 17.45
CA PRO A 162 -10.15 -24.43 17.14
C PRO A 162 -10.42 -23.86 15.73
N PHE A 163 -10.74 -24.72 14.77
CA PHE A 163 -11.09 -24.31 13.40
C PHE A 163 -12.37 -23.46 13.33
N VAL A 164 -13.35 -23.71 14.19
CA VAL A 164 -14.62 -22.97 14.20
C VAL A 164 -14.42 -21.56 14.77
N ILE A 165 -13.63 -21.46 15.84
CA ILE A 165 -13.24 -20.17 16.44
C ILE A 165 -12.45 -19.33 15.42
N MET A 166 -11.48 -19.94 14.74
CA MET A 166 -10.73 -19.29 13.66
C MET A 166 -11.65 -18.80 12.55
N GLY A 167 -12.67 -19.59 12.18
CA GLY A 167 -13.69 -19.21 11.20
C GLY A 167 -14.48 -17.96 11.61
N PHE A 168 -14.92 -17.88 12.86
CA PHE A 168 -15.62 -16.70 13.39
C PHE A 168 -14.73 -15.46 13.42
N ILE A 169 -13.47 -15.62 13.83
CA ILE A 169 -12.48 -14.53 13.82
C ILE A 169 -12.29 -14.01 12.40
N ILE A 170 -12.02 -14.89 11.43
CA ILE A 170 -11.84 -14.52 10.02
C ILE A 170 -13.11 -13.83 9.47
N PHE A 171 -14.29 -14.35 9.79
CA PHE A 171 -15.56 -13.77 9.34
C PHE A 171 -15.79 -12.37 9.93
N GLY A 172 -15.49 -12.18 11.23
CA GLY A 172 -15.53 -10.89 11.89
C GLY A 172 -14.54 -9.90 11.28
N TYR A 173 -13.30 -10.32 11.01
CA TYR A 173 -12.30 -9.53 10.29
C TYR A 173 -12.74 -9.18 8.86
N LEU A 174 -13.45 -10.07 8.17
CA LEU A 174 -13.91 -9.84 6.80
C LEU A 174 -15.01 -8.78 6.76
N ILE A 175 -15.99 -8.87 7.66
CA ILE A 175 -17.02 -7.82 7.82
C ILE A 175 -16.37 -6.51 8.27
N GLY A 176 -15.52 -6.56 9.30
CA GLY A 176 -14.82 -5.38 9.81
C GLY A 176 -13.98 -4.69 8.73
N GLY A 177 -13.28 -5.47 7.91
CA GLY A 177 -12.48 -4.98 6.79
C GLY A 177 -13.30 -4.43 5.61
N CYS A 178 -14.60 -4.74 5.53
CA CYS A 178 -15.49 -4.11 4.55
C CYS A 178 -15.92 -2.69 4.99
N PHE A 179 -15.97 -2.42 6.29
CA PHE A 179 -16.46 -1.13 6.84
C PHE A 179 -15.33 -0.21 7.30
N MET A 180 -14.22 -0.76 7.78
CA MET A 180 -13.10 0.00 8.36
C MET A 180 -11.90 0.04 7.41
N ASP A 181 -11.14 1.15 7.46
CA ASP A 181 -9.87 1.25 6.75
C ASP A 181 -8.90 0.20 7.31
N SER A 182 -8.05 -0.36 6.44
CA SER A 182 -7.18 -1.48 6.77
C SER A 182 -6.18 -1.14 7.88
N LEU A 183 -5.86 0.14 8.09
CA LEU A 183 -5.04 0.58 9.22
C LEU A 183 -5.74 0.39 10.57
N ALA A 184 -7.02 0.76 10.67
CA ALA A 184 -7.78 0.70 11.92
C ALA A 184 -8.14 -0.73 12.34
N LEU A 185 -8.11 -1.68 11.39
CA LEU A 185 -8.39 -3.10 11.65
C LEU A 185 -7.15 -3.85 12.17
N ILE A 186 -5.96 -3.36 11.83
CA ILE A 186 -4.67 -3.98 12.16
C ILE A 186 -4.12 -3.46 13.49
N THR A 187 -4.37 -2.18 13.82
CA THR A 187 -4.07 -1.58 15.13
C THR A 187 -5.09 -1.97 16.18
#